data_AF-A0AAW0G474-F1
#
_entry.id   AF-A0AAW0G474-F1
#
_cell.length_a   1.000
_cell.length_b   1.000
_cell.length_c   1.000
_cell.angle_alpha   90.00
_cell.angle_beta   90.00
_cell.angle_gamma   90.00
#
_symmetry.space_group_name_H-M   'P 1'
#
loop_
_entity.id
_entity.type
_entity.pdbx_description
1 polymer ?
#
loop_
_entity_poly.entity_id
_entity_poly.type
_entity_poly.pdbx_seq_one_letter_code
_entity_poly.pdbx_strand_id
1 'polypeptide(L)'
;MENLEGSVASITFTVLRSGLKPDVKIELVAIDDIGRFGAAVFRNSDHCKGKAFTVTGDILTMVEMDAAYVRATGKHHPSLPNLVGKLITTMSGSVKEVSKDYERMYKILLEQESIDAHLKEAREVLPDMTSFESWVRQKQGTKSG
;
A
#
# COMPACT_ATOMS: atom_id res chain seq x y z
N MET A 1 2.14 -5.13 3.52
CA MET A 1 1.21 -5.06 2.38
C MET A 1 0.43 -6.38 2.29
N GLU A 2 0.22 -7.04 3.43
CA GLU A 2 -0.18 -8.43 3.57
C GLU A 2 -1.66 -8.63 3.25
N ASN A 3 -2.45 -7.55 3.26
CA ASN A 3 -3.84 -7.53 2.77
C ASN A 3 -3.95 -7.85 1.26
N LEU A 4 -2.82 -7.82 0.55
CA LEU A 4 -2.68 -8.20 -0.86
C LEU A 4 -2.03 -9.59 -1.03
N GLU A 5 -1.99 -10.38 0.04
CA GLU A 5 -1.52 -11.77 0.04
C GLU A 5 -2.66 -12.78 0.30
N GLY A 6 -2.51 -14.00 -0.23
CA GLY A 6 -3.42 -15.11 0.02
C GLY A 6 -4.76 -15.02 -0.73
N SER A 7 -5.72 -15.84 -0.31
CA SER A 7 -7.00 -16.01 -1.01
C SER A 7 -7.90 -14.77 -0.99
N VAL A 8 -7.68 -13.84 -0.06
CA VAL A 8 -8.45 -12.59 0.06
C VAL A 8 -7.89 -11.50 -0.88
N ALA A 9 -6.63 -11.62 -1.32
CA ALA A 9 -5.95 -10.62 -2.11
C ALA A 9 -6.68 -10.21 -3.39
N SER A 10 -7.28 -11.18 -4.11
CA SER A 10 -8.00 -10.89 -5.36
C SER A 10 -9.26 -10.08 -5.13
N ILE A 11 -9.93 -10.27 -3.98
CA ILE A 11 -11.11 -9.51 -3.60
C ILE A 11 -10.68 -8.08 -3.23
N THR A 12 -9.70 -7.95 -2.33
CA THR A 12 -9.16 -6.65 -1.91
C THR A 12 -8.69 -5.83 -3.11
N PHE A 13 -7.88 -6.42 -3.98
CA PHE A 13 -7.35 -5.76 -5.17
C PHE A 13 -8.47 -5.35 -6.13
N THR A 14 -9.46 -6.22 -6.38
CA THR A 14 -10.61 -5.85 -7.23
C THR A 14 -11.43 -4.72 -6.63
N VAL A 15 -11.69 -4.75 -5.32
CA VAL A 15 -12.46 -3.72 -4.63
C VAL A 15 -11.76 -2.37 -4.72
N LEU A 16 -10.46 -2.31 -4.43
CA LEU A 16 -9.68 -1.08 -4.53
C LEU A 16 -9.62 -0.59 -5.98
N ARG A 17 -9.35 -1.47 -6.95
CA ARG A 17 -9.29 -1.11 -8.37
C ARG A 17 -10.63 -0.60 -8.91
N SER A 18 -11.74 -1.15 -8.45
CA SER A 18 -13.08 -0.79 -8.96
C SER A 18 -13.70 0.39 -8.22
N GLY A 19 -13.32 0.61 -6.96
CA GLY A 19 -13.90 1.61 -6.09
C GLY A 19 -13.16 2.94 -6.06
N LEU A 20 -11.85 2.95 -6.34
CA LEU A 20 -11.04 4.17 -6.31
C LEU A 20 -10.94 4.83 -7.69
N LYS A 21 -10.83 6.16 -7.70
CA LYS A 21 -10.42 6.88 -8.91
C LYS A 21 -8.99 6.49 -9.32
N PRO A 22 -8.67 6.49 -10.64
CA PRO A 22 -7.37 6.00 -11.13
C PRO A 22 -6.15 6.74 -10.60
N ASP A 23 -6.30 8.01 -10.22
CA ASP A 23 -5.25 8.90 -9.74
C ASP A 23 -5.05 8.85 -8.22
N VAL A 24 -5.93 8.16 -7.49
CA VAL A 24 -5.83 8.01 -6.03
C VAL A 24 -4.64 7.13 -5.70
N LYS A 25 -3.68 7.69 -4.98
CA LYS A 25 -2.53 6.95 -4.46
C LYS A 25 -2.83 6.37 -3.09
N ILE A 26 -2.32 5.17 -2.85
CA ILE A 26 -2.44 4.42 -1.61
C ILE A 26 -1.06 4.30 -0.98
N GLU A 27 -0.95 4.65 0.31
CA GLU A 27 0.24 4.39 1.12
C GLU A 27 0.30 2.91 1.51
N LEU A 28 1.45 2.29 1.28
CA LEU A 28 1.67 0.86 1.48
C LEU A 28 2.86 0.66 2.41
N VAL A 29 2.73 -0.27 3.36
CA VAL A 29 3.80 -0.64 4.29
C VAL A 29 3.84 -2.15 4.46
N ALA A 30 5.03 -2.76 4.45
CA ALA A 30 5.21 -4.17 4.79
C ALA A 30 5.10 -4.38 6.32
N ILE A 31 4.46 -5.45 6.77
CA ILE A 31 4.29 -5.68 8.23
C ILE A 31 5.64 -5.78 8.96
N ASP A 32 6.62 -6.41 8.33
CA ASP A 32 7.98 -6.55 8.87
C ASP A 32 8.66 -5.19 9.04
N ASP A 33 8.36 -4.23 8.16
CA ASP A 33 8.91 -2.88 8.23
C ASP A 33 8.34 -2.09 9.40
N ILE A 34 7.11 -2.36 9.85
CA ILE A 34 6.56 -1.71 11.05
C ILE A 34 7.43 -2.04 12.27
N GLY A 35 7.81 -3.31 12.42
CA GLY A 35 8.70 -3.76 13.49
C GLY A 35 10.12 -3.19 13.36
N ARG A 36 10.69 -3.24 12.15
CA ARG A 36 12.03 -2.68 11.86
C ARG A 36 12.08 -1.17 12.11
N PHE A 37 11.03 -0.44 11.70
CA PHE A 37 10.90 0.99 11.88
C PHE A 37 10.80 1.34 13.36
N GLY A 38 9.95 0.64 14.12
CA GLY A 38 9.87 0.81 15.58
C GLY A 38 11.22 0.60 16.26
N ALA A 39 11.96 -0.45 15.88
CA ALA A 39 13.30 -0.68 16.39
C ALA A 39 14.30 0.44 16.02
N ALA A 40 14.22 0.98 14.80
CA ALA A 40 15.05 2.09 14.35
C ALA A 40 14.77 3.38 15.15
N VAL A 41 13.50 3.70 15.39
CA VAL A 41 13.07 4.83 16.23
C VAL A 41 13.65 4.72 17.65
N PHE A 42 13.56 3.54 18.27
CA PHE A 42 14.09 3.34 19.63
C PHE A 42 15.62 3.43 19.69
N ARG A 43 16.33 2.95 18.66
CA ARG A 43 17.80 3.05 18.58
C ARG A 43 18.28 4.49 18.35
N ASN A 44 17.46 5.31 17.70
CA ASN A 44 17.76 6.71 17.42
C ASN A 44 16.85 7.66 18.22
N SER A 45 16.59 7.33 19.49
CA SER A 45 15.60 8.03 20.31
C SER A 45 15.86 9.53 20.42
N ASP A 46 17.13 9.96 20.46
CA ASP A 46 17.49 11.37 20.60
C ASP A 46 16.97 12.22 19.43
N HIS A 47 16.91 11.66 18.23
CA HIS A 47 16.42 12.34 17.03
C HIS A 47 14.93 12.09 16.74
N CYS A 48 14.36 11.04 17.31
CA CYS A 48 12.98 10.61 17.04
C CYS A 48 11.98 10.92 18.17
N LYS A 49 12.44 11.26 19.38
CA LYS A 49 11.57 11.49 20.53
C LYS A 49 10.60 12.64 20.29
N GLY A 50 9.31 12.39 20.58
CA GLY A 50 8.25 13.38 20.48
C GLY A 50 7.77 13.65 19.05
N LYS A 51 8.26 12.93 18.04
CA LYS A 51 7.80 13.03 16.66
C LYS A 51 6.71 11.99 16.37
N ALA A 52 5.77 12.37 15.51
CA ALA A 52 4.82 11.45 14.89
C ALA A 52 5.31 11.15 13.48
N PHE A 53 5.32 9.87 13.11
CA PHE A 53 5.80 9.40 11.81
C PHE A 53 4.68 8.70 11.06
N THR A 54 4.56 8.98 9.76
CA THR A 54 3.77 8.14 8.86
C THR A 54 4.66 7.03 8.32
N VAL A 55 4.36 5.77 8.65
CA VAL A 55 5.19 4.63 8.25
C VAL A 55 4.74 4.13 6.88
N THR A 56 5.43 4.59 5.83
CA THR A 56 5.09 4.30 4.43
C THR A 56 6.32 3.78 3.69
N GLY A 57 6.20 2.60 3.05
CA GLY A 57 7.26 1.99 2.24
C GLY A 57 7.13 2.26 0.74
N ASP A 58 5.91 2.46 0.26
CA ASP A 58 5.62 2.82 -1.13
C ASP A 58 4.30 3.59 -1.24
N ILE A 59 4.13 4.36 -2.30
CA ILE A 59 2.91 5.14 -2.55
C ILE A 59 2.51 5.01 -4.02
N LEU A 60 1.44 4.27 -4.29
CA LEU A 60 1.08 3.86 -5.65
C LEU A 60 -0.42 3.99 -5.90
N THR A 61 -0.77 4.37 -7.12
CA THR A 61 -2.10 4.13 -7.69
C THR A 61 -2.32 2.63 -7.94
N MET A 62 -3.57 2.21 -8.16
CA MET A 62 -3.88 0.83 -8.51
C MET A 62 -3.24 0.38 -9.84
N VAL A 63 -3.03 1.32 -10.78
CA VAL A 63 -2.35 1.06 -12.06
C VAL A 63 -0.85 0.84 -11.83
N GLU A 64 -0.22 1.70 -11.03
CA GLU A 64 1.20 1.57 -10.70
C GLU A 64 1.48 0.30 -9.88
N MET A 65 0.58 -0.07 -8.98
CA MET A 65 0.65 -1.32 -8.21
C MET A 65 0.61 -2.55 -9.12
N ASP A 66 -0.31 -2.59 -10.09
CA ASP A 66 -0.37 -3.69 -11.07
C ASP A 66 0.90 -3.74 -11.94
N ALA A 67 1.39 -2.58 -12.40
CA ALA A 67 2.64 -2.50 -13.16
C ALA A 67 3.85 -2.99 -12.35
N ALA A 68 3.94 -2.65 -11.06
CA ALA A 68 4.96 -3.15 -10.15
C ALA A 68 4.85 -4.67 -9.95
N TYR A 69 3.62 -5.19 -9.83
CA TYR A 69 3.38 -6.64 -9.76
C TYR A 69 3.84 -7.37 -11.03
N VAL A 70 3.58 -6.79 -12.21
CA VAL A 70 4.05 -7.32 -13.50
C VAL A 70 5.58 -7.31 -13.56
N ARG A 71 6.26 -6.23 -13.16
CA ARG A 71 7.73 -6.19 -13.12
C ARG A 71 8.31 -7.25 -12.17
N ALA A 72 7.63 -7.51 -11.05
CA ALA A 72 8.07 -8.50 -10.07
C ALA A 72 7.84 -9.95 -10.52
N THR A 73 6.74 -10.25 -11.21
CA THR A 73 6.26 -11.62 -11.42
C THR A 73 6.09 -12.04 -12.88
N GLY A 74 6.11 -11.09 -13.81
CA GLY A 74 5.77 -11.28 -15.23
C GLY A 74 4.27 -11.46 -15.51
N LYS A 75 3.39 -11.28 -14.52
CA LYS A 75 1.94 -11.47 -14.64
C LYS A 75 1.19 -10.33 -13.94
N HIS A 76 -0.08 -10.12 -14.27
CA HIS A 76 -0.94 -9.16 -13.55
C HIS A 76 -1.34 -9.69 -12.18
N HIS A 77 -1.68 -8.78 -11.26
CA HIS A 77 -2.20 -9.20 -9.95
C HIS A 77 -3.51 -9.98 -10.12
N PRO A 78 -3.70 -11.13 -9.44
CA PRO A 78 -4.96 -11.84 -9.45
C PRO A 78 -6.12 -10.92 -9.08
N SER A 79 -7.14 -10.85 -9.92
CA SER A 79 -8.33 -10.02 -9.69
C SER A 79 -9.58 -10.73 -10.18
N LEU A 80 -10.70 -10.47 -9.52
CA LEU A 80 -12.00 -10.90 -10.02
C LEU A 80 -12.37 -10.10 -11.29
N PRO A 81 -13.22 -10.67 -12.17
CA PRO A 81 -13.71 -9.96 -13.35
C PRO A 81 -14.33 -8.60 -13.00
N ASN A 82 -14.12 -7.60 -13.86
CA ASN A 82 -14.57 -6.22 -13.62
C ASN A 82 -16.09 -6.11 -13.36
N LEU A 83 -16.90 -6.98 -13.96
CA LEU A 83 -18.34 -7.01 -13.69
C LEU A 83 -18.65 -7.36 -12.22
N VAL A 84 -17.93 -8.33 -11.66
CA VAL A 84 -18.05 -8.72 -10.25
C VAL A 84 -17.58 -7.58 -9.35
N GLY A 85 -16.46 -6.93 -9.70
CA GLY A 85 -15.98 -5.75 -8.99
C GLY A 85 -17.02 -4.63 -8.92
N LYS A 86 -17.61 -4.26 -10.07
CA LYS A 86 -18.67 -3.24 -10.13
C LYS A 86 -19.91 -3.62 -9.31
N LEU A 87 -20.30 -4.89 -9.32
CA LEU A 87 -21.43 -5.38 -8.54
C LEU A 87 -21.17 -5.23 -7.04
N ILE A 88 -20.00 -5.68 -6.56
CA ILE A 88 -19.59 -5.55 -5.17
C ILE A 88 -19.56 -4.08 -4.75
N THR A 89 -18.93 -3.21 -5.53
CA THR A 89 -18.86 -1.77 -5.23
C THR A 89 -20.24 -1.11 -5.22
N THR A 90 -21.16 -1.54 -6.09
CA THR A 90 -22.49 -0.92 -6.19
C THR A 90 -23.41 -1.36 -5.06
N MET A 91 -23.36 -2.65 -4.67
CA MET A 91 -24.26 -3.26 -3.70
C MET A 91 -23.77 -3.18 -2.25
N SER A 92 -22.46 -3.03 -2.02
CA SER A 92 -21.91 -2.95 -0.66
C SER A 92 -21.70 -1.49 -0.23
N GLY A 93 -22.53 -1.02 0.70
CA GLY A 93 -22.32 0.28 1.36
C GLY A 93 -20.94 0.37 2.02
N SER A 94 -20.50 -0.71 2.68
CA SER A 94 -19.20 -0.77 3.33
C SER A 94 -18.03 -0.59 2.36
N VAL A 95 -18.11 -1.14 1.15
CA VAL A 95 -17.07 -0.94 0.12
C VAL A 95 -17.01 0.50 -0.35
N LYS A 96 -18.18 1.16 -0.52
CA LYS A 96 -18.23 2.57 -0.89
C LYS A 96 -17.61 3.46 0.17
N GLU A 97 -17.88 3.18 1.46
CA GLU A 97 -17.28 3.94 2.55
C GLU A 97 -15.75 3.77 2.59
N VAL A 98 -15.23 2.55 2.43
CA VAL A 98 -13.77 2.33 2.33
C VAL A 98 -13.16 3.11 1.16
N SER A 99 -13.79 3.11 -0.01
CA SER A 99 -13.29 3.90 -1.16
C SER A 99 -13.31 5.40 -0.89
N LYS A 100 -14.37 5.92 -0.28
CA LYS A 100 -14.45 7.33 0.12
C LYS A 100 -13.39 7.70 1.14
N ASP A 101 -13.09 6.82 2.09
CA ASP A 101 -12.05 7.06 3.09
C ASP A 101 -10.67 7.19 2.44
N TYR A 102 -10.32 6.29 1.51
CA TYR A 102 -9.08 6.40 0.73
C TYR A 102 -9.02 7.69 -0.09
N GLU A 103 -10.10 8.06 -0.79
CA GLU A 103 -10.16 9.32 -1.54
C GLU A 103 -10.00 10.54 -0.61
N ARG A 104 -10.63 10.52 0.57
CA ARG A 104 -10.52 11.58 1.57
C ARG A 104 -9.10 11.69 2.11
N MET A 105 -8.48 10.56 2.45
CA MET A 105 -7.08 10.53 2.91
C MET A 105 -6.16 11.10 1.84
N TYR A 106 -6.30 10.65 0.60
CA TYR A 106 -5.50 11.16 -0.53
C TYR A 106 -5.68 12.68 -0.72
N LYS A 107 -6.90 13.20 -0.60
CA LYS A 107 -7.17 14.65 -0.66
C LYS A 107 -6.47 15.41 0.46
N ILE A 108 -6.48 14.89 1.69
CA ILE A 108 -5.76 15.51 2.82
C ILE A 108 -4.25 15.52 2.56
N LEU A 109 -3.70 14.43 2.03
CA LEU A 109 -2.27 14.35 1.70
C LEU A 109 -1.86 15.38 0.63
N LEU A 110 -2.71 15.58 -0.38
CA LEU A 110 -2.48 16.60 -1.41
C LEU A 110 -2.56 18.02 -0.84
N GLU A 111 -3.53 18.29 0.04
CA GLU A 111 -3.68 19.61 0.69
C GLU A 111 -2.51 19.95 1.61
N GLN A 112 -1.80 18.95 2.14
CA GLN A 112 -0.64 19.12 3.02
C GLN A 112 0.70 18.98 2.30
N GLU A 113 0.70 18.78 0.97
CA GLU A 113 1.89 18.47 0.15
C GLU A 113 2.75 17.33 0.75
N SER A 114 2.11 16.39 1.46
CA SER A 114 2.80 15.46 2.36
C SER A 114 3.09 14.09 1.76
N ILE A 115 2.56 13.78 0.56
CA ILE A 115 2.72 12.47 -0.08
C ILE A 115 4.20 12.08 -0.18
N ASP A 116 5.01 12.93 -0.81
CA ASP A 116 6.44 12.64 -0.98
C ASP A 116 7.21 12.83 0.33
N ALA A 117 6.70 13.69 1.22
CA ALA A 117 7.29 13.96 2.53
C ALA A 117 7.21 12.73 3.45
N HIS A 118 6.10 12.00 3.46
CA HIS A 118 5.93 10.78 4.26
C HIS A 118 6.92 9.69 3.86
N LEU A 119 7.09 9.47 2.56
CA LEU A 119 8.05 8.49 2.06
C LEU A 119 9.50 8.89 2.39
N LYS A 120 9.80 10.19 2.28
CA LYS A 120 11.12 10.73 2.63
C LYS A 120 11.41 10.57 4.12
N GLU A 121 10.49 11.00 4.99
CA GLU A 121 10.65 10.92 6.44
C GLU A 121 10.81 9.47 6.91
N ALA A 122 9.99 8.56 6.37
CA ALA A 122 10.10 7.14 6.70
C ALA A 122 11.49 6.57 6.32
N ARG A 123 12.04 6.98 5.17
CA ARG A 123 13.35 6.54 4.69
C ARG A 123 14.53 7.19 5.41
N GLU A 124 14.35 8.37 6.01
CA GLU A 124 15.38 8.96 6.88
C GLU A 124 15.59 8.13 8.15
N VAL A 125 14.52 7.51 8.67
CA VAL A 125 14.59 6.63 9.85
C VAL A 125 14.99 5.21 9.47
N LEU A 126 14.44 4.66 8.39
CA LEU A 126 14.74 3.33 7.88
C LEU A 126 14.98 3.40 6.36
N PRO A 127 16.24 3.54 5.91
CA PRO A 127 16.55 3.72 4.48
C PRO A 127 16.05 2.58 3.59
N ASP A 128 16.06 1.35 4.11
CA ASP A 128 15.74 0.13 3.38
C ASP A 128 14.27 -0.32 3.61
N MET A 129 13.35 0.65 3.61
CA MET A 129 11.90 0.37 3.58
C MET A 129 11.52 -0.38 2.31
N THR A 130 10.68 -1.40 2.45
CA THR A 130 10.33 -2.32 1.38
C THR A 130 9.33 -1.67 0.42
N SER A 131 9.73 -1.51 -0.84
CA SER A 131 8.80 -1.12 -1.92
C SER A 131 7.82 -2.24 -2.25
N PHE A 132 6.69 -1.92 -2.89
CA PHE A 132 5.69 -2.93 -3.24
C PHE A 132 6.28 -3.99 -4.19
N GLU A 133 7.08 -3.57 -5.17
CA GLU A 133 7.76 -4.51 -6.08
C GLU A 133 8.70 -5.46 -5.32
N SER A 134 9.49 -4.95 -4.38
CA SER A 134 10.41 -5.76 -3.58
C SER A 134 9.66 -6.74 -2.69
N TRP A 135 8.57 -6.29 -2.06
CA TRP A 135 7.70 -7.14 -1.25
C TRP A 135 7.11 -8.29 -2.08
N VAL A 136 6.61 -8.01 -3.29
CA VAL A 136 6.10 -9.07 -4.20
C VAL A 136 7.20 -10.07 -4.58
N ARG A 137 8.41 -9.60 -4.90
CA ARG A 137 9.55 -10.49 -5.24
C ARG A 137 9.91 -11.42 -4.09
N GLN A 138 9.99 -10.90 -2.86
CA GLN A 138 10.29 -11.69 -1.67
C GLN A 138 9.26 -12.81 -1.48
N LYS A 139 7.97 -12.49 -1.62
CA LYS A 139 6.87 -13.46 -1.48
C LYS A 139 6.84 -14.55 -2.54
N GLN A 140 7.32 -14.28 -3.76
CA GLN A 140 7.49 -15.32 -4.78
C GLN A 140 8.67 -16.24 -4.47
N GLY A 141 9.78 -15.68 -3.99
CA GLY A 141 10.97 -16.43 -3.59
C GLY A 141 10.68 -17.43 -2.45
N THR A 142 9.87 -17.04 -1.46
CA THR A 142 9.50 -17.91 -0.33
C THR A 142 8.56 -19.07 -0.71
N LYS A 143 7.86 -19.02 -1.85
CA LYS A 143 6.97 -20.09 -2.31
C LYS A 143 7.68 -21.20 -3.09
N SER A 144 8.97 -21.05 -3.38
CA SER A 144 9.76 -21.97 -4.20
C SER A 144 10.73 -22.86 -3.39
N GLY A 145 10.66 -22.82 -2.05
CA GLY A 145 11.43 -23.66 -1.13
C GLY A 145 10.50 -24.45 -0.22
#